data_AF-A0A976QAC5-F1
#
_entry.id   AF-A0A976QAC5-F1
#
_cell.length_a   1.000
_cell.length_b   1.000
_cell.length_c   1.000
_cell.angle_alpha   90.00
_cell.angle_beta   90.00
_cell.angle_gamma   90.00
#
_symmetry.space_group_name_H-M   'P 1'
#
loop_
_entity.id
_entity.type
_entity.pdbx_description
1 polymer ?
#
loop_
_entity_poly.entity_id
_entity_poly.type
_entity_poly.pdbx_seq_one_letter_code
_entity_poly.pdbx_strand_id
1 'polypeptide(L)' 'MDRMAVLNYILMIVVGVIGMSALDEDRTRVSLEEWLIYAAIVFAAWRLVKELIRLIQEHEGGL' A
#
# COMPACT_ATOMS: atom_id res chain seq x y z
N MET A 1 -1.10 8.17 -14.39
CA MET A 1 -2.06 8.22 -13.28
C MET A 1 -2.01 9.60 -12.63
N ASP A 2 -3.14 10.19 -12.24
CA ASP A 2 -3.14 11.49 -11.54
C ASP A 2 -2.34 11.42 -10.24
N ARG A 3 -1.60 12.49 -9.91
CA ARG A 3 -0.80 12.62 -8.68
C ARG A 3 -1.62 12.31 -7.41
N MET A 4 -2.92 12.56 -7.46
CA MET A 4 -3.91 12.20 -6.43
C MET A 4 -4.02 10.69 -6.19
N ALA A 5 -3.93 9.86 -7.24
CA ALA A 5 -4.06 8.41 -7.10
C ALA A 5 -2.87 7.81 -6.35
N VAL A 6 -1.65 8.28 -6.64
CA VAL A 6 -0.42 7.87 -5.93
C VAL A 6 -0.48 8.26 -4.46
N LEU A 7 -0.89 9.50 -4.17
CA LEU A 7 -1.09 9.97 -2.80
C LEU A 7 -2.14 9.13 -2.05
N ASN A 8 -3.22 8.73 -2.71
CA ASN A 8 -4.27 7.92 -2.10
C ASN A 8 -3.76 6.53 -1.69
N TYR A 9 -2.94 5.87 -2.53
CA TYR A 9 -2.33 4.60 -2.17
C TYR A 9 -1.36 4.72 -1.00
N ILE A 10 -0.53 5.77 -1.00
CA ILE A 10 0.36 6.06 0.13
C ILE A 10 -0.45 6.29 1.42
N LEU A 11 -1.54 7.05 1.33
CA LEU A 11 -2.41 7.33 2.47
C LEU A 11 -3.06 6.05 3.01
N MET A 12 -3.55 5.16 2.15
CA MET A 12 -4.10 3.86 2.58
C MET A 12 -3.07 3.00 3.30
N ILE A 13 -1.83 2.97 2.80
CA ILE A 13 -0.74 2.22 3.45
C ILE A 13 -0.46 2.79 4.84
N VAL A 14 -0.32 4.12 4.95
CA VAL A 14 -0.04 4.80 6.22
C VAL A 14 -1.17 4.60 7.22
N VAL A 15 -2.43 4.79 6.81
CA VAL A 15 -3.60 4.60 7.67
C VAL A 15 -3.72 3.15 8.11
N GLY A 16 -3.47 2.19 7.22
CA GLY A 16 -3.50 0.76 7.57
C GLY A 16 -2.45 0.39 8.62
N VAL A 17 -1.21 0.87 8.47
CA VAL A 17 -0.12 0.61 9.41
C VAL A 17 -0.37 1.29 10.78
N ILE A 18 -0.83 2.54 10.78
CA ILE A 18 -1.15 3.27 12.02
C ILE A 18 -2.35 2.65 12.71
N GLY A 19 -3.40 2.29 11.95
CA GLY A 19 -4.60 1.64 12.46
C GLY A 19 -4.27 0.32 13.15
N MET A 20 -3.45 -0.53 12.52
CA MET A 20 -2.92 -1.74 13.18
C MET A 20 -2.13 -1.42 14.44
N SER A 21 -1.16 -0.51 14.36
CA SER A 21 -0.31 -0.19 15.52
C SER A 21 -1.09 0.39 16.72
N ALA A 22 -2.23 1.03 16.47
CA ALA A 22 -3.09 1.61 17.50
C ALA A 22 -4.16 0.64 18.02
N LEU A 23 -4.63 -0.31 17.20
CA LEU A 23 -5.67 -1.28 17.55
C LEU A 23 -5.12 -2.61 18.08
N ASP A 24 -3.82 -2.85 17.91
CA ASP A 24 -3.14 -4.08 18.35
C ASP A 24 -2.91 -4.06 19.88
N GLU A 25 -3.98 -4.37 20.62
CA GLU A 25 -3.98 -4.55 22.08
C GLU A 25 -3.44 -5.94 22.48
N ASP A 26 -3.37 -6.90 21.53
CA ASP A 26 -2.94 -8.28 21.78
C ASP A 26 -2.10 -8.86 20.62
N ARG A 27 -0.80 -8.50 20.60
CA ARG A 27 0.23 -8.87 19.59
C ARG A 27 0.41 -10.37 19.31
N THR A 28 -0.24 -11.24 20.07
CA THR A 28 -0.05 -12.70 20.00
C THR A 28 -1.04 -13.40 19.07
N ARG A 29 -2.14 -12.74 18.68
CA ARG A 29 -3.17 -13.35 17.82
C ARG A 29 -3.59 -12.39 16.72
N VAL A 30 -3.15 -12.69 15.49
CA VAL A 30 -3.61 -11.96 14.30
C VAL A 30 -5.04 -12.35 14.01
N SER A 31 -5.96 -11.39 14.14
CA SER A 31 -7.38 -11.58 13.84
C SER A 31 -7.63 -11.68 12.33
N LEU A 32 -8.79 -12.22 11.93
CA LEU A 32 -9.18 -12.31 10.52
C LEU A 32 -9.26 -10.91 9.87
N GLU A 33 -9.60 -9.89 10.66
CA GLU A 33 -9.70 -8.48 10.23
C GLU A 33 -8.32 -7.90 9.93
N GLU A 34 -7.32 -8.16 10.77
CA GLU A 34 -5.94 -7.78 10.50
C GLU A 34 -5.39 -8.44 9.23
N TRP A 35 -5.73 -9.70 8.97
CA TRP A 35 -5.37 -10.36 7.72
C TRP A 35 -5.95 -9.67 6.48
N LEU A 36 -7.19 -9.16 6.57
CA LEU A 36 -7.81 -8.39 5.49
C LEU A 36 -7.11 -7.04 5.28
N ILE A 37 -6.73 -6.36 6.36
CA ILE A 37 -5.97 -5.12 6.29
C ILE A 37 -4.58 -5.37 5.68
N TYR A 38 -3.88 -6.43 6.09
CA TYR A 38 -2.60 -6.82 5.47
C TYR A 38 -2.76 -7.10 3.97
N ALA A 39 -3.80 -7.84 3.57
CA ALA A 39 -4.06 -8.10 2.16
C ALA A 39 -4.30 -6.80 1.37
N ALA A 40 -5.03 -5.84 1.94
CA ALA A 40 -5.27 -4.54 1.34
C ALA A 40 -3.97 -3.72 1.19
N ILE A 41 -3.14 -3.69 2.24
CA ILE A 41 -1.84 -2.99 2.21
C ILE A 41 -0.92 -3.61 1.17
N VAL A 42 -0.79 -4.95 1.16
CA VAL A 42 0.05 -5.68 0.19
C VAL A 42 -0.44 -5.44 -1.24
N PHE A 43 -1.75 -5.47 -1.47
CA PHE A 43 -2.31 -5.18 -2.79
C PHE A 43 -2.03 -3.75 -3.24
N ALA A 44 -2.19 -2.76 -2.35
CA ALA A 44 -1.88 -1.36 -2.62
C ALA A 44 -0.39 -1.15 -2.92
N ALA A 45 0.50 -1.76 -2.13
CA ALA A 45 1.95 -1.71 -2.34
C ALA A 45 2.35 -2.33 -3.68
N TRP A 46 1.77 -3.49 -4.04
CA TRP A 46 2.02 -4.14 -5.32
C TRP A 46 1.58 -3.29 -6.52
N ARG A 47 0.41 -2.66 -6.43
CA ARG A 47 -0.08 -1.70 -7.44
C ARG A 47 0.87 -0.52 -7.60
N LEU A 48 1.33 0.05 -6.48
CA LEU A 48 2.30 1.14 -6.48
C LEU A 48 3.60 0.75 -7.17
N VAL A 49 4.16 -0.42 -6.85
CA VAL A 49 5.40 -0.92 -7.46
C VAL A 49 5.24 -1.11 -8.98
N LYS A 50 4.15 -1.70 -9.44
CA LYS A 50 3.88 -1.83 -10.88
C LYS A 50 3.84 -0.48 -11.59
N GLU A 51 3.24 0.53 -10.95
CA GLU A 51 3.15 1.85 -11.54
C GLU A 51 4.51 2.57 -11.54
N LEU A 52 5.32 2.39 -10.50
CA LEU A 52 6.69 2.90 -10.47
C LEU A 52 7.56 2.26 -11.56
N ILE A 53 7.46 0.94 -11.75
CA ILE A 53 8.15 0.23 -12.84
C ILE A 53 7.69 0.78 -14.19
N ARG A 54 6.39 0.99 -14.37
CA ARG A 54 5.84 1.57 -15.61
C ARG A 54 6.39 2.97 -15.87
N LEU A 55 6.46 3.84 -14.85
CA LEU A 55 7.03 5.17 -14.97
C LEU A 55 8.51 5.14 -15.33
N ILE A 56 9.28 4.21 -14.75
CA ILE A 56 10.70 4.02 -15.08
C ILE A 56 10.85 3.56 -16.54
N GLN A 57 10.05 2.57 -16.97
CA GLN A 57 10.06 2.08 -18.35
C GLN A 57 9.66 3.14 -19.37
N GLU A 58 8.67 3.99 -19.04
CA GLU A 58 8.25 5.11 -19.88
C GLU A 58 9.34 6.20 -19.98
N HIS A 59 10.20 6.35 -18.96
CA HIS A 59 11.36 7.25 -19.00
C HIS A 59 12.59 6.65 -19.70
N GLU A 60 12.83 5.34 -19.58
CA GLU A 60 13.95 4.67 -20.25
C GLU A 60 13.68 4.39 -21.75
N GLY A 61 12.43 4.22 -22.15
CA GLY A 61 12.02 4.02 -23.55
C GLY A 61 11.80 5.29 -24.38
N GLY A 62 12.13 6.46 -23.82
CA GLY A 62 11.91 7.79 -24.41
C GLY A 62 13.12 8.45 -25.06
N LEU A 63 14.13 7.67 -25.50
CA LEU A 63 15.28 8.13 -26.29
C LEU A 63 15.29 7.48 -27.67
#